data_AF-A0A8E2EJV7-F1
#
_entry.id   AF-A0A8E2EJV7-F1
#
_cell.length_a   1.000
_cell.length_b   1.000
_cell.length_c   1.000
_cell.angle_alpha   90.00
_cell.angle_beta   90.00
_cell.angle_gamma   90.00
#
_symmetry.space_group_name_H-M   'P 1'
#
loop_
_entity.id
_entity.type
_entity.pdbx_description
1 polymer ?
#
loop_
_entity_poly.entity_id
_entity_poly.type
_entity_poly.pdbx_seq_one_letter_code
_entity_poly.pdbx_strand_id
1 'polypeptide(L)'
;SVKNEDVIQGQILWLPPFKEMPAGAVKRIRGKGPVEEGMFDHPLVVCSRPAKKQNLVQFHLITSFRGKKLNEIYGKSNKWHRKKRTHYLPISPTPAHPDGVSAHPEGILARNPFPTLALANGSTLRWNSYVNVVEVFEVDWSLLQTHSNPNTPGVNKYRLDKESLEHLHRKSEELTKYVPGPQFQPGPDEVSLKISSPL
;
A
#
# COMPACT_ATOMS: atom_id res chain seq x y z
N SER A 1 14.55 -12.37 -2.05
CA SER A 1 14.56 -11.64 -0.77
C SER A 1 14.52 -10.14 -1.06
N VAL A 2 13.90 -9.36 -0.18
CA VAL A 2 13.87 -7.90 -0.29
C VAL A 2 15.23 -7.31 0.12
N LYS A 3 15.73 -6.32 -0.62
CA LYS A 3 16.97 -5.61 -0.28
C LYS A 3 16.66 -4.37 0.54
N ASN A 4 17.56 -3.98 1.44
CA ASN A 4 17.42 -2.79 2.29
C ASN A 4 17.06 -1.51 1.50
N GLU A 5 17.74 -1.30 0.37
CA GLU A 5 17.56 -0.16 -0.55
C GLU A 5 16.19 -0.13 -1.25
N ASP A 6 15.51 -1.28 -1.32
CA ASP A 6 14.17 -1.39 -1.92
C ASP A 6 13.07 -1.08 -0.90
N VAL A 7 13.39 -0.98 0.39
CA VAL A 7 12.42 -0.73 1.46
C VAL A 7 12.22 0.77 1.67
N ILE A 8 11.46 1.35 0.75
CA ILE A 8 11.14 2.79 0.71
C ILE A 8 9.64 3.04 0.62
N GLN A 9 9.20 4.26 0.95
CA GLN A 9 7.79 4.63 0.87
C GLN A 9 7.25 4.51 -0.57
N GLY A 10 6.04 3.98 -0.67
CA GLY A 10 5.34 3.67 -1.92
C GLY A 10 5.73 2.33 -2.53
N GLN A 11 6.77 1.65 -2.04
CA GLN A 11 7.16 0.33 -2.55
C GLN A 11 6.06 -0.70 -2.28
N ILE A 12 5.73 -1.49 -3.30
CA ILE A 12 4.85 -2.65 -3.17
C ILE A 12 5.70 -3.89 -2.94
N LEU A 13 5.39 -4.59 -1.86
CA LEU A 13 6.01 -5.86 -1.44
C LEU A 13 4.92 -6.92 -1.23
N TRP A 14 5.32 -8.14 -0.92
CA TRP A 14 4.44 -9.24 -0.63
C TRP A 14 4.54 -9.65 0.84
N LEU A 15 3.39 -9.72 1.52
CA LEU A 15 3.26 -10.34 2.83
C LEU A 15 3.08 -11.85 2.63
N PRO A 16 4.02 -12.70 3.10
CA PRO A 16 3.92 -14.15 2.92
C PRO A 16 2.66 -14.76 3.56
N PRO A 17 2.32 -16.01 3.21
CA PRO A 17 1.27 -16.77 3.89
C PRO A 17 1.45 -16.82 5.40
N PHE A 18 0.34 -16.86 6.14
CA PHE A 18 0.34 -16.84 7.60
C PHE A 18 1.23 -17.91 8.24
N LYS A 19 1.18 -19.14 7.70
CA LYS A 19 2.00 -20.28 8.16
C LYS A 19 3.52 -20.09 7.99
N GLU A 20 3.95 -19.16 7.14
CA GLU A 20 5.37 -18.87 6.88
C GLU A 20 5.88 -17.71 7.75
N MET A 21 4.98 -17.07 8.50
CA MET A 21 5.30 -15.92 9.34
C MET A 21 5.40 -16.32 10.81
N PRO A 22 6.39 -15.79 11.56
CA PRO A 22 6.43 -15.99 13.00
C PRO A 22 5.16 -15.45 13.68
N ALA A 23 4.70 -16.14 14.73
CA ALA A 23 3.54 -15.69 15.50
C ALA A 23 3.74 -14.26 16.03
N GLY A 24 2.78 -13.38 15.78
CA GLY A 24 2.83 -11.98 16.21
C GLY A 24 3.82 -11.09 15.45
N ALA A 25 4.40 -11.56 14.32
CA ALA A 25 5.31 -10.77 13.50
C ALA A 25 4.65 -9.51 12.91
N VAL A 26 3.36 -9.61 12.55
CA VAL A 26 2.57 -8.47 12.06
C VAL A 26 1.77 -7.87 13.20
N LYS A 27 1.89 -6.55 13.38
CA LYS A 27 1.19 -5.79 14.42
C LYS A 27 0.30 -4.74 13.78
N ARG A 28 -0.91 -4.56 14.32
CA ARG A 28 -1.81 -3.48 13.91
C ARG A 28 -1.43 -2.20 14.65
N ILE A 29 -1.14 -1.13 13.89
CA ILE A 29 -0.84 0.21 14.42
C ILE A 29 -2.11 1.07 14.42
N ARG A 30 -2.94 0.94 13.38
CA ARG A 30 -4.25 1.60 13.27
C ARG A 30 -5.29 0.69 12.63
N GLY A 31 -6.56 0.95 12.95
CA GLY A 31 -7.70 0.13 12.55
C GLY A 31 -8.36 -0.52 13.75
N LYS A 32 -9.20 -1.53 13.51
CA LYS A 32 -9.92 -2.26 14.57
C LYS A 32 -9.73 -3.77 14.39
N GLY A 33 -9.86 -4.51 15.50
CA GLY A 33 -9.81 -5.97 15.50
C GLY A 33 -8.40 -6.55 15.53
N PRO A 34 -8.30 -7.88 15.72
CA PRO A 34 -7.02 -8.59 15.70
C PRO A 34 -6.38 -8.59 14.30
N VAL A 35 -5.15 -9.08 14.22
CA VAL A 35 -4.54 -9.49 12.95
C VAL A 35 -5.04 -10.89 12.64
N GLU A 36 -5.68 -11.06 11.48
CA GLU A 36 -6.35 -12.31 11.07
C GLU A 36 -5.55 -13.00 9.95
N GLU A 37 -5.64 -14.33 9.87
CA GLU A 37 -4.95 -15.14 8.85
C GLU A 37 -5.29 -14.69 7.42
N GLY A 38 -6.54 -14.29 7.16
CA GLY A 38 -6.99 -13.83 5.84
C GLY A 38 -6.38 -12.50 5.36
N MET A 39 -5.51 -11.89 6.15
CA MET A 39 -4.76 -10.68 5.79
C MET A 39 -3.37 -10.97 5.20
N PHE A 40 -2.91 -12.21 5.31
CA PHE A 40 -1.63 -12.69 4.77
C PHE A 40 -1.78 -13.16 3.33
N ASP A 41 -0.67 -13.49 2.69
CA ASP A 41 -0.64 -13.86 1.26
C ASP A 41 -1.20 -12.75 0.35
N HIS A 42 -0.77 -11.52 0.64
CA HIS A 42 -1.29 -10.33 -0.02
C HIS A 42 -0.19 -9.33 -0.36
N PRO A 43 -0.37 -8.56 -1.46
CA PRO A 43 0.46 -7.40 -1.71
C PRO A 43 0.24 -6.35 -0.62
N LEU A 44 1.28 -5.59 -0.31
CA LEU A 44 1.22 -4.44 0.57
C LEU A 44 1.95 -3.26 -0.03
N VAL A 45 1.62 -2.05 0.43
CA VAL A 45 2.38 -0.83 0.11
C VAL A 45 3.02 -0.27 1.38
N VAL A 46 4.33 -0.05 1.34
CA VAL A 46 5.09 0.58 2.42
C VAL A 46 4.66 2.05 2.51
N CYS A 47 4.06 2.44 3.64
CA CYS A 47 3.67 3.83 3.87
C CYS A 47 4.68 4.57 4.75
N SER A 48 5.49 3.87 5.54
CA SER A 48 6.51 4.46 6.40
C SER A 48 7.59 3.46 6.76
N ARG A 49 8.83 3.94 6.94
CA ARG A 49 9.96 3.22 7.52
C ARG A 49 10.51 4.07 8.66
N PRO A 50 10.07 3.86 9.91
CA PRO A 50 10.40 4.78 11.01
C PRO A 50 11.90 4.83 11.34
N ALA A 51 12.45 6.05 11.49
CA ALA A 51 13.89 6.26 11.74
C ALA A 51 14.42 5.54 12.99
N LYS A 52 13.61 5.45 14.05
CA LYS A 52 13.98 4.80 15.33
C LYS A 52 13.88 3.26 15.29
N LYS A 53 13.29 2.68 14.25
CA LYS A 53 13.00 1.24 14.12
C LYS A 53 13.33 0.79 12.69
N GLN A 54 14.61 0.78 12.37
CA GLN A 54 15.10 0.68 10.98
C GLN A 54 14.73 -0.63 10.27
N ASN A 55 14.51 -1.71 11.04
CA ASN A 55 14.09 -3.03 10.54
C ASN A 55 12.57 -3.13 10.33
N LEU A 56 11.81 -2.17 10.84
CA LEU A 56 10.35 -2.21 10.75
C LEU A 56 9.86 -1.28 9.64
N VAL A 57 8.86 -1.76 8.92
CA VAL A 57 8.06 -0.95 8.02
C VAL A 57 6.63 -0.91 8.50
N GLN A 58 5.97 0.21 8.22
CA GLN A 58 4.55 0.36 8.38
C GLN A 58 3.91 0.39 6.99
N PHE A 59 2.76 -0.26 6.85
CA PHE A 59 2.17 -0.55 5.55
C PHE A 59 0.64 -0.59 5.56
N HIS A 60 0.09 -0.43 4.37
CA HIS A 60 -1.32 -0.74 4.06
C HIS A 60 -1.38 -2.01 3.20
N LEU A 61 -2.41 -2.83 3.42
CA LEU A 61 -2.66 -4.00 2.58
C LEU A 61 -3.30 -3.60 1.25
N ILE A 62 -2.92 -4.31 0.19
CA ILE A 62 -3.54 -4.26 -1.12
C ILE A 62 -4.38 -5.52 -1.31
N THR A 63 -5.61 -5.36 -1.75
CA THR A 63 -6.50 -6.48 -2.07
C THR A 63 -7.03 -6.36 -3.49
N SER A 64 -7.15 -7.48 -4.18
CA SER A 64 -7.83 -7.54 -5.47
C SER A 64 -9.30 -7.96 -5.36
N PHE A 65 -9.77 -8.28 -4.16
CA PHE A 65 -11.07 -8.92 -3.93
C PHE A 65 -11.34 -10.11 -4.86
N ARG A 66 -10.29 -10.88 -5.20
CA ARG A 66 -10.37 -11.99 -6.16
C ARG A 66 -10.88 -11.54 -7.54
N GLY A 67 -10.49 -10.34 -7.98
CA GLY A 67 -10.83 -9.74 -9.26
C GLY A 67 -12.11 -8.91 -9.27
N LYS A 68 -12.85 -8.84 -8.15
CA LYS A 68 -14.11 -8.10 -8.04
C LYS A 68 -13.88 -6.61 -7.79
N LYS A 69 -14.81 -5.79 -8.29
CA LYS A 69 -14.86 -4.34 -8.11
C LYS A 69 -15.48 -3.96 -6.77
N LEU A 70 -15.21 -2.75 -6.29
CA LEU A 70 -15.79 -2.23 -5.04
C LEU A 70 -17.33 -2.22 -5.05
N ASN A 71 -17.97 -1.93 -6.18
CA ASN A 71 -19.43 -1.96 -6.31
C ASN A 71 -20.00 -3.37 -6.41
N GLU A 72 -19.19 -4.40 -6.68
CA GLU A 72 -19.62 -5.79 -6.64
C GLU A 72 -19.52 -6.35 -5.21
N ILE A 73 -18.45 -5.99 -4.49
CA ILE A 73 -18.25 -6.38 -3.09
C ILE A 73 -19.18 -5.60 -2.15
N TYR A 74 -19.30 -4.29 -2.38
CA TYR A 74 -20.09 -3.38 -1.56
C TYR A 74 -21.18 -2.67 -2.37
N GLY A 75 -22.01 -3.42 -3.10
CA GLY A 75 -22.96 -2.85 -4.07
C GLY A 75 -24.24 -2.22 -3.53
N LYS A 76 -24.61 -2.47 -2.27
CA LYS A 76 -25.86 -1.91 -1.73
C LYS A 76 -25.73 -0.41 -1.50
N SER A 77 -26.83 0.33 -1.69
CA SER A 77 -26.89 1.79 -1.49
C SER A 77 -27.00 2.22 -0.03
N ASN A 78 -26.97 1.28 0.92
CA ASN A 78 -27.10 1.60 2.35
C ASN A 78 -25.81 2.23 2.93
N LYS A 79 -25.94 2.86 4.10
CA LYS A 79 -24.85 3.58 4.77
C LYS A 79 -23.64 2.71 5.08
N TRP A 80 -23.85 1.44 5.43
CA TRP A 80 -22.75 0.52 5.77
C TRP A 80 -21.89 0.20 4.55
N HIS A 81 -22.53 -0.13 3.41
CA HIS A 81 -21.81 -0.43 2.17
C HIS A 81 -21.09 0.81 1.64
N ARG A 82 -21.74 1.98 1.64
CA ARG A 82 -21.10 3.27 1.32
C ARG A 82 -19.85 3.50 2.17
N LYS A 83 -19.97 3.39 3.50
CA LYS A 83 -18.84 3.55 4.42
C LYS A 83 -17.72 2.54 4.16
N LYS A 84 -18.04 1.29 3.83
CA LYS A 84 -17.02 0.28 3.54
C LYS A 84 -16.24 0.60 2.26
N ARG A 85 -16.89 1.13 1.21
CA ARG A 85 -16.18 1.55 -0.01
C ARG A 85 -15.16 2.64 0.26
N THR A 86 -15.50 3.63 1.10
CA THR A 86 -14.58 4.74 1.43
C THR A 86 -13.29 4.31 2.11
N HIS A 87 -13.16 3.05 2.54
CA HIS A 87 -11.92 2.50 3.11
C HIS A 87 -10.86 2.17 2.06
N TYR A 88 -11.20 2.22 0.77
CA TYR A 88 -10.37 1.69 -0.28
C TYR A 88 -10.08 2.74 -1.35
N LEU A 89 -8.82 2.85 -1.77
CA LEU A 89 -8.43 3.61 -2.95
C LEU A 89 -8.07 2.65 -4.09
N PRO A 90 -8.61 2.84 -5.32
CA PRO A 90 -8.25 2.01 -6.46
C PRO A 90 -6.81 2.27 -6.91
N ILE A 91 -6.15 1.25 -7.44
CA ILE A 91 -4.84 1.35 -8.12
C ILE A 91 -5.07 1.10 -9.61
N SER A 92 -4.60 1.98 -10.48
CA SER A 92 -4.67 1.83 -11.95
C SER A 92 -4.13 0.46 -12.38
N PRO A 93 -4.81 -0.28 -13.28
CA PRO A 93 -5.91 0.15 -14.16
C PRO A 93 -7.33 -0.07 -13.59
N THR A 94 -7.47 -0.23 -12.27
CA THR A 94 -8.77 -0.43 -11.62
C THR A 94 -9.72 0.74 -11.94
N PRO A 95 -11.01 0.49 -12.23
CA PRO A 95 -11.98 1.55 -12.45
C PRO A 95 -12.04 2.54 -11.28
N ALA A 96 -12.36 3.79 -11.61
CA ALA A 96 -12.51 4.86 -10.64
C ALA A 96 -13.47 4.48 -9.49
N HIS A 97 -13.20 5.04 -8.31
CA HIS A 97 -14.00 4.77 -7.13
C HIS A 97 -15.48 5.15 -7.38
N PRO A 98 -16.46 4.28 -7.04
CA PRO A 98 -17.87 4.50 -7.37
C PRO A 98 -18.47 5.73 -6.68
N ASP A 99 -17.89 6.17 -5.56
CA ASP A 99 -18.30 7.38 -4.84
C ASP A 99 -17.37 8.59 -5.16
N GLY A 100 -16.59 8.54 -6.24
CA GLY A 100 -15.61 9.57 -6.63
C GLY A 100 -16.18 10.77 -7.40
N VAL A 101 -17.47 10.75 -7.75
CA VAL A 101 -18.11 11.82 -8.51
C VAL A 101 -18.77 12.80 -7.54
N SER A 102 -18.05 13.87 -7.20
CA SER A 102 -18.62 15.03 -6.51
C SER A 102 -18.86 16.13 -7.54
N ALA A 103 -19.91 16.00 -8.36
CA ALA A 103 -20.42 17.16 -9.08
C ALA A 103 -21.04 18.12 -8.05
N HIS A 104 -20.41 19.27 -7.83
CA HIS A 104 -21.08 20.36 -7.11
C HIS A 104 -22.19 20.91 -8.02
N PRO A 105 -23.34 21.37 -7.48
CA PRO A 105 -24.45 21.92 -8.28
C PRO A 105 -24.06 23.10 -9.19
N GLU A 106 -22.93 23.74 -8.91
CA GLU A 106 -22.42 24.94 -9.59
C GLU A 106 -21.33 24.64 -10.63
N GLY A 107 -21.14 23.38 -11.04
CA GLY A 107 -20.17 23.01 -12.09
C GLY A 107 -18.69 23.07 -11.67
N ILE A 108 -18.40 23.40 -10.41
CA ILE A 108 -17.05 23.31 -9.84
C ILE A 108 -16.80 21.83 -9.51
N LEU A 109 -15.86 21.18 -10.20
CA LEU A 109 -15.40 19.84 -9.83
C LEU A 109 -14.72 19.93 -8.45
N ALA A 110 -15.42 19.50 -7.40
CA ALA A 110 -14.77 19.34 -6.09
C ALA A 110 -13.64 18.32 -6.23
N ARG A 111 -12.51 18.53 -5.54
CA ARG A 111 -11.38 17.59 -5.53
C ARG A 111 -11.91 16.17 -5.26
N ASN A 112 -11.66 15.25 -6.19
CA ASN A 112 -12.10 13.85 -6.07
C ASN A 112 -11.61 13.28 -4.72
N PRO A 113 -12.52 12.91 -3.80
CA PRO A 113 -12.15 12.44 -2.46
C PRO A 113 -11.55 11.02 -2.46
N PHE A 114 -11.61 10.33 -3.60
CA PHE A 114 -11.13 8.96 -3.82
C PHE A 114 -10.33 8.86 -5.13
N PRO A 115 -9.12 9.46 -5.18
CA PRO A 115 -8.27 9.41 -6.36
C PRO A 115 -7.88 7.96 -6.68
N THR A 116 -7.68 7.68 -7.97
CA THR A 116 -7.07 6.42 -8.41
C THR A 116 -5.56 6.57 -8.34
N LEU A 117 -4.91 5.66 -7.61
CA LEU A 117 -3.47 5.63 -7.43
C LEU A 117 -2.80 5.05 -8.68
N ALA A 118 -1.68 5.61 -9.07
CA ALA A 118 -0.86 5.14 -10.17
C ALA A 118 0.47 4.57 -9.66
N LEU A 119 0.99 3.60 -10.40
CA LEU A 119 2.34 3.09 -10.18
C LEU A 119 3.33 3.87 -11.03
N ALA A 120 4.54 4.03 -10.52
CA ALA A 120 5.65 4.63 -11.24
C ALA A 120 5.99 3.87 -12.53
N ASN A 121 6.58 4.59 -13.48
CA ASN A 121 7.08 4.06 -14.75
C ASN A 121 6.02 3.36 -15.62
N GLY A 122 4.74 3.72 -15.45
CA GLY A 122 3.63 3.12 -16.20
C GLY A 122 3.37 1.65 -15.87
N SER A 123 3.92 1.15 -14.76
CA SER A 123 3.69 -0.24 -14.33
C SER A 123 2.23 -0.47 -13.91
N THR A 124 1.77 -1.73 -13.98
CA THR A 124 0.40 -2.10 -13.60
C THR A 124 0.38 -3.40 -12.83
N LEU A 125 -0.58 -3.53 -11.91
CA LEU A 125 -0.86 -4.81 -11.25
C LEU A 125 -1.72 -5.70 -12.16
N ARG A 126 -1.57 -7.02 -12.01
CA ARG A 126 -2.31 -8.02 -12.80
C ARG A 126 -3.84 -7.90 -12.66
N TRP A 127 -4.32 -7.53 -11.47
CA TRP A 127 -5.73 -7.51 -11.13
C TRP A 127 -6.19 -6.09 -10.81
N ASN A 128 -7.51 -5.89 -10.88
CA ASN A 128 -8.13 -4.75 -10.21
C ASN A 128 -7.78 -4.83 -8.72
N SER A 129 -7.10 -3.80 -8.22
CA SER A 129 -6.48 -3.78 -6.90
C SER A 129 -6.80 -2.48 -6.17
N TYR A 130 -6.94 -2.60 -4.86
CA TYR A 130 -7.34 -1.54 -3.98
C TYR A 130 -6.43 -1.52 -2.74
N VAL A 131 -5.98 -0.34 -2.33
CA VAL A 131 -5.31 -0.15 -1.03
C VAL A 131 -6.36 0.03 0.06
N ASN A 132 -6.29 -0.74 1.14
CA ASN A 132 -7.09 -0.51 2.34
C ASN A 132 -6.44 0.60 3.19
N VAL A 133 -6.99 1.80 3.13
CA VAL A 133 -6.39 3.01 3.72
C VAL A 133 -6.79 3.26 5.17
N VAL A 134 -7.69 2.45 5.76
CA VAL A 134 -8.11 2.63 7.16
C VAL A 134 -7.35 1.76 8.16
N GLU A 135 -6.48 0.89 7.65
CA GLU A 135 -5.71 -0.05 8.45
C GLU A 135 -4.23 0.16 8.17
N VAL A 136 -3.46 0.29 9.25
CA VAL A 136 -2.00 0.42 9.19
C VAL A 136 -1.40 -0.68 10.04
N PHE A 137 -0.46 -1.41 9.46
CA PHE A 137 0.25 -2.51 10.12
C PHE A 137 1.74 -2.20 10.20
N GLU A 138 2.45 -2.95 11.02
CA GLU A 138 3.91 -2.92 11.17
C GLU A 138 4.45 -4.35 11.12
N VAL A 139 5.58 -4.55 10.44
CA VAL A 139 6.28 -5.84 10.33
C VAL A 139 7.77 -5.61 10.10
N ASP A 140 8.60 -6.59 10.44
CA ASP A 140 10.00 -6.62 10.01
C ASP A 140 10.09 -6.82 8.50
N TRP A 141 10.71 -5.87 7.80
CA TRP A 141 10.76 -5.90 6.33
C TRP A 141 11.56 -7.09 5.80
N SER A 142 12.47 -7.67 6.59
CA SER A 142 13.24 -8.87 6.21
C SER A 142 12.37 -10.12 6.02
N LEU A 143 11.18 -10.12 6.62
CA LEU A 143 10.17 -11.18 6.46
C LEU A 143 9.33 -11.01 5.19
N LEU A 144 9.44 -9.87 4.50
CA LEU A 144 8.68 -9.61 3.29
C LEU A 144 9.37 -10.18 2.06
N GLN A 145 8.56 -10.40 1.02
CA GLN A 145 9.04 -10.87 -0.27
C GLN A 145 8.87 -9.77 -1.33
N THR A 146 9.66 -9.86 -2.39
CA THR A 146 9.50 -8.98 -3.56
C THR A 146 8.18 -9.33 -4.25
N HIS A 147 7.34 -8.33 -4.48
CA HIS A 147 6.16 -8.51 -5.30
C HIS A 147 6.57 -8.73 -6.76
N SER A 148 6.15 -9.85 -7.36
CA SER A 148 6.36 -10.12 -8.78
C SER A 148 5.03 -10.29 -9.49
N ASN A 149 4.99 -9.92 -10.78
CA ASN A 149 3.85 -10.19 -11.64
C ASN A 149 4.33 -11.09 -12.79
N PRO A 150 3.83 -12.35 -12.87
CA PRO A 150 4.22 -13.28 -13.93
C PRO A 150 3.95 -12.75 -15.34
N ASN A 151 2.98 -11.83 -15.50
CA ASN A 151 2.58 -11.28 -16.80
C ASN A 151 3.49 -10.13 -17.27
N THR A 152 4.36 -9.62 -16.41
CA THR A 152 5.34 -8.58 -16.77
C THR A 152 6.72 -9.03 -16.29
N PRO A 153 7.26 -10.11 -16.90
CA PRO A 153 8.57 -10.63 -16.53
C PRO A 153 9.64 -9.54 -16.70
N GLY A 154 10.45 -9.35 -15.66
CA GLY A 154 11.48 -8.30 -15.61
C GLY A 154 11.07 -7.05 -14.81
N VAL A 155 9.77 -6.81 -14.57
CA VAL A 155 9.31 -5.76 -13.66
C VAL A 155 9.10 -6.35 -12.27
N ASN A 156 10.14 -6.19 -11.44
CA ASN A 156 10.17 -6.72 -10.07
C ASN A 156 10.07 -5.63 -9.00
N LYS A 157 9.92 -4.36 -9.41
CA LYS A 157 9.86 -3.21 -8.51
C LYS A 157 8.61 -2.38 -8.83
N TYR A 158 7.53 -2.69 -8.12
CA TYR A 158 6.29 -1.91 -8.18
C TYR A 158 6.33 -0.85 -7.11
N ARG A 159 6.09 0.41 -7.48
CA ARG A 159 6.08 1.52 -6.54
C ARG A 159 4.96 2.48 -6.93
N LEU A 160 4.25 3.04 -5.96
CA LEU A 160 3.40 4.20 -6.24
C LEU A 160 4.25 5.36 -6.76
N ASP A 161 3.71 6.14 -7.69
CA ASP A 161 4.32 7.43 -8.00
C ASP A 161 4.19 8.41 -6.82
N LYS A 162 4.88 9.54 -6.93
CA LYS A 162 4.95 10.53 -5.85
C LYS A 162 3.57 11.08 -5.48
N GLU A 163 2.78 11.48 -6.48
CA GLU A 163 1.45 12.06 -6.27
C GLU A 163 0.49 11.05 -5.62
N SER A 164 0.53 9.79 -6.06
CA SER A 164 -0.28 8.70 -5.52
C SER A 164 0.11 8.36 -4.09
N LEU A 165 1.40 8.41 -3.75
CA LEU A 165 1.86 8.25 -2.38
C LEU A 165 1.34 9.38 -1.47
N GLU A 166 1.39 10.63 -1.93
CA GLU A 166 0.82 11.78 -1.21
C GLU A 166 -0.71 11.63 -1.02
N HIS A 167 -1.42 11.17 -2.04
CA HIS A 167 -2.84 10.86 -1.96
C HIS A 167 -3.15 9.75 -0.96
N LEU A 168 -2.38 8.67 -0.96
CA LEU A 168 -2.49 7.58 0.00
C LEU A 168 -2.30 8.10 1.44
N HIS A 169 -1.24 8.86 1.70
CA HIS A 169 -0.96 9.42 3.02
C HIS A 169 -2.08 10.35 3.49
N ARG A 170 -2.49 11.30 2.66
CA ARG A 170 -3.58 12.24 2.98
C ARG A 170 -4.87 11.50 3.33
N LYS A 171 -5.24 10.47 2.56
CA LYS A 171 -6.46 9.71 2.81
C LYS A 171 -6.36 8.85 4.08
N SER A 172 -5.21 8.22 4.30
CA SER A 172 -4.95 7.48 5.53
C SER A 172 -5.04 8.40 6.75
N GLU A 173 -4.43 9.58 6.69
CA GLU A 173 -4.48 10.57 7.78
C GLU A 173 -5.92 11.04 8.05
N GLU A 174 -6.69 11.37 7.01
CA GLU A 174 -8.08 11.80 7.12
C GLU A 174 -8.91 10.78 7.93
N LEU A 175 -8.77 9.49 7.59
CA LEU A 175 -9.60 8.41 8.11
C LEU A 175 -9.10 7.79 9.42
N THR A 176 -7.79 7.86 9.70
CA THR A 176 -7.16 7.13 10.82
C THR A 176 -6.36 8.01 11.78
N LYS A 177 -6.11 9.28 11.42
CA LYS A 177 -5.18 10.19 12.11
C LYS A 177 -3.74 9.64 12.18
N TYR A 178 -3.41 8.68 11.32
CA TYR A 178 -2.05 8.22 11.15
C TYR A 178 -1.26 9.18 10.28
N VAL A 179 -0.13 9.64 10.80
CA VAL A 179 0.86 10.44 10.06
C VAL A 179 2.19 9.71 10.16
N PRO A 180 2.86 9.39 9.02
CA PRO A 180 4.23 8.89 9.04
C PRO A 180 5.15 9.84 9.83
N GLY A 181 5.90 9.30 10.79
CA GLY A 181 6.92 10.06 11.53
C GLY A 181 8.19 10.30 10.71
N PRO A 182 9.31 10.70 11.36
CA PRO A 182 10.61 10.75 10.70
C PRO A 182 10.98 9.41 10.07
N GLN A 183 11.39 9.44 8.80
CA GLN A 183 11.72 8.26 8.01
C GLN A 183 13.20 7.91 8.15
N PHE A 184 13.51 6.62 8.10
CA PHE A 184 14.89 6.15 8.00
C PHE A 184 15.52 6.68 6.71
N GLN A 185 16.67 7.33 6.86
CA GLN A 185 17.53 7.71 5.75
C GLN A 185 18.75 6.80 5.82
N PRO A 186 19.05 6.02 4.76
CA PRO A 186 20.31 5.30 4.69
C PRO A 186 21.45 6.32 4.82
N GLY A 187 22.38 6.10 5.75
CA GLY A 187 23.54 6.97 5.91
C GLY A 187 24.44 6.92 4.67
N PRO A 188 25.27 7.97 4.44
CA PRO A 188 26.24 7.99 3.34
C PRO A 188 27.22 6.82 3.36
N ASP A 189 27.46 6.19 4.51
CA ASP A 189 28.46 5.14 4.71
C ASP A 189 28.07 3.76 4.14
N GLU A 190 26.79 3.49 3.86
CA GLU A 190 26.37 2.23 3.23
C GLU A 190 26.61 2.20 1.70
N VAL A 191 26.80 3.36 1.07
CA VAL A 191 27.05 3.46 -0.39
C VAL A 191 28.53 3.25 -0.70
N SER A 192 29.43 3.59 0.22
CA SER A 192 30.88 3.60 0.02
C SER A 192 31.56 2.23 0.08
N LEU A 193 30.92 1.21 0.65
CA LEU A 193 31.50 -0.15 0.78
C LEU A 193 31.37 -1.02 -0.49
N LYS A 194 30.80 -0.51 -1.59
CA LYS A 194 30.68 -1.24 -2.87
C LYS A 194 31.65 -0.79 -3.97
N ILE A 195 32.54 0.16 -3.70
CA ILE A 195 33.51 0.68 -4.69
C ILE A 195 34.95 0.47 -4.20
N SER A 196 35.33 -0.77 -3.90
CA SER A 196 36.74 -1.15 -3.80
C SER A 196 36.92 -2.67 -3.83
N SER A 197 36.87 -3.22 -5.04
CA SER A 197 37.59 -4.44 -5.36
C SER A 197 38.07 -4.35 -6.81
N PRO A 198 39.23 -3.74 -7.08
CA PRO A 198 40.00 -4.07 -8.26
C PRO A 198 40.69 -5.43 -8.03
N LEU A 199 40.56 -6.31 -9.03
CA LEU A 199 41.48 -7.43 -9.25
C LEU A 199 42.87 -6.90 -9.61
#